data_AF-A0A5K7XFS4-F1
#
_entry.id   AF-A0A5K7XFS4-F1
#
_cell.length_a   1.000
_cell.length_b   1.000
_cell.length_c   1.000
_cell.angle_alpha   90.00
_cell.angle_beta   90.00
_cell.angle_gamma   90.00
#
_symmetry.space_group_name_H-M   'P 1'
#
loop_
_entity.id
_entity.type
_entity.pdbx_description
1 polymer ?
#
loop_
_entity_poly.entity_id
_entity_poly.type
_entity_poly.pdbx_seq_one_letter_code
_entity_poly.pdbx_strand_id
1 'polypeptide(L)'
;MEQHDDDDSMPGQDSFIDVVCNMVGILIVLVMIVGVRASRPEEFDAAMTPKKAKPKPQTEQVEQPQLVDASKLKDELAKALKAKEEIENDVARIADLSVQAALTEGRRQQLAVVQAAVEQEIAERRAKLDASGQSQFDVQRAIAEAEIKLTQLTQEQVSLVSQTPDVEEVECVPTPLAKTVEGDEVHVRIKRGLLAVVPADALLEEVRARGGDYIRSGLRDRSSAEDVYGPIDGFRMRLSVKKHMVAVQGPPGMPMPPQATVELQGVFLPISEDIGQTIDQALLPTSPFMRQLKGRRTATPAVTAWVYPDSYGELRTLKRAMWEAGVLLAIRPLPHGQPIIFSTSGTKSSAQ
;
A
#
# COMPACT_ATOMS: atom_id res chain seq x y z
N MET A 1 -1.13 12.34 -55.95
CA MET A 1 -1.74 11.66 -54.78
C MET A 1 -0.70 10.68 -54.29
N GLU A 2 0.03 11.14 -53.28
CA GLU A 2 1.19 10.45 -52.68
C GLU A 2 0.76 9.18 -51.94
N GLN A 3 1.69 8.22 -51.96
CA GLN A 3 1.73 7.01 -51.15
C GLN A 3 1.94 7.35 -49.67
N HIS A 4 1.37 6.54 -48.77
CA HIS A 4 2.19 5.75 -47.85
C HIS A 4 1.36 4.61 -47.23
N ASP A 5 1.89 3.40 -47.39
CA ASP A 5 1.65 2.22 -46.55
C ASP A 5 2.13 2.48 -45.10
N ASP A 6 1.86 1.50 -44.23
CA ASP A 6 2.25 1.32 -42.82
C ASP A 6 1.12 1.63 -41.82
N ASP A 7 0.73 0.79 -40.86
CA ASP A 7 1.25 -0.52 -40.44
C ASP A 7 0.17 -1.21 -39.58
N ASP A 8 0.01 -2.52 -39.76
CA ASP A 8 -0.79 -3.40 -38.91
C ASP A 8 -0.08 -3.58 -37.55
N SER A 9 -0.33 -2.67 -36.61
CA SER A 9 0.12 -2.84 -35.22
C SER A 9 -0.75 -3.88 -34.50
N MET A 10 -0.33 -5.15 -34.60
CA MET A 10 -0.80 -6.21 -33.70
C MET A 10 -0.34 -5.92 -32.26
N PRO A 11 -1.23 -5.99 -31.25
CA PRO A 11 -0.98 -5.58 -29.86
C PRO A 11 -0.09 -6.55 -29.05
N GLY A 12 0.87 -7.23 -29.68
CA GLY A 12 1.81 -8.15 -29.03
C GLY A 12 3.29 -7.84 -29.29
N GLN A 13 3.59 -6.87 -30.16
CA GLN A 13 4.96 -6.56 -30.56
C GLN A 13 5.73 -5.77 -29.49
N ASP A 14 5.03 -4.88 -28.77
CA ASP A 14 5.61 -4.01 -27.73
C ASP A 14 6.15 -4.84 -26.55
N SER A 15 5.40 -5.87 -26.12
CA SER A 15 5.82 -6.77 -25.04
C SER A 15 7.01 -7.67 -25.42
N PHE A 16 7.19 -8.01 -26.70
CA PHE A 16 8.36 -8.77 -27.14
C PHE A 16 9.61 -7.89 -27.18
N ILE A 17 9.49 -6.65 -27.67
CA ILE A 17 10.59 -5.69 -27.69
C ILE A 17 11.02 -5.34 -26.26
N ASP A 18 10.08 -5.18 -25.32
CA ASP A 18 10.39 -4.94 -23.91
C ASP A 18 11.18 -6.09 -23.26
N VAL A 19 10.80 -7.34 -23.54
CA VAL A 19 11.51 -8.53 -23.02
C VAL A 19 12.91 -8.65 -23.63
N VAL A 20 13.05 -8.41 -24.93
CA VAL A 20 14.36 -8.45 -25.62
C VAL A 20 15.25 -7.30 -25.15
N CYS A 21 14.71 -6.09 -24.98
CA CYS A 21 15.47 -4.94 -24.45
C CYS A 21 16.00 -5.21 -23.05
N ASN A 22 15.19 -5.81 -22.17
CA ASN A 22 15.61 -6.16 -20.82
C ASN A 22 16.70 -7.25 -20.83
N MET A 23 16.55 -8.28 -21.69
CA MET A 23 17.54 -9.36 -21.81
C MET A 23 18.88 -8.87 -22.37
N VAL A 24 18.86 -8.00 -23.39
CA VAL A 24 20.05 -7.38 -23.96
C VAL A 24 20.70 -6.42 -22.95
N GLY A 25 19.90 -5.67 -22.19
CA GLY A 25 20.40 -4.79 -21.12
C GLY A 25 21.20 -5.57 -20.05
N ILE A 26 20.68 -6.71 -19.60
CA ILE A 26 21.37 -7.59 -18.65
C ILE A 26 22.68 -8.14 -19.25
N LEU A 27 22.67 -8.54 -20.53
CA LEU A 27 23.87 -9.02 -21.23
C LEU A 27 24.96 -7.94 -21.35
N ILE A 28 24.59 -6.70 -21.66
CA ILE A 28 25.55 -5.57 -21.74
C ILE A 28 26.19 -5.31 -20.38
N VAL A 29 25.38 -5.30 -19.30
CA VAL A 29 25.90 -5.12 -17.93
C VAL A 29 26.84 -6.26 -17.54
N LEU A 30 26.51 -7.51 -17.87
CA LEU A 30 27.37 -8.67 -17.60
C LEU A 30 28.68 -8.63 -18.38
N VAL A 31 28.64 -8.28 -19.67
CA VAL A 31 29.86 -8.13 -20.48
C VAL A 31 30.73 -6.98 -19.97
N MET A 32 30.12 -5.86 -19.55
CA MET A 32 30.84 -4.75 -18.94
C MET A 32 31.51 -5.17 -17.61
N ILE A 33 30.80 -5.92 -16.76
CA ILE A 33 31.35 -6.43 -15.49
C ILE A 33 32.49 -7.42 -15.74
N VAL A 34 32.37 -8.30 -16.73
CA VAL A 34 33.44 -9.24 -17.12
C VAL A 34 34.62 -8.49 -17.74
N GLY A 35 34.39 -7.45 -18.53
CA GLY A 35 35.44 -6.57 -19.07
C GLY A 35 36.19 -5.83 -17.96
N VAL A 36 35.49 -5.29 -16.96
CA VAL A 36 36.09 -4.66 -15.77
C VAL A 36 36.86 -5.68 -14.91
N ARG A 37 36.37 -6.93 -14.80
CA ARG A 37 37.08 -8.03 -14.12
C ARG A 37 38.33 -8.48 -14.87
N ALA A 38 38.31 -8.53 -16.20
CA ALA A 38 39.46 -8.92 -17.01
C ALA A 38 40.57 -7.86 -17.03
N SER A 39 40.25 -6.59 -16.77
CA SER A 39 41.22 -5.49 -16.67
C SER A 39 41.97 -5.39 -15.32
N ARG A 40 41.74 -6.30 -14.35
CA ARG A 40 42.51 -6.35 -13.08
C ARG A 40 42.91 -7.78 -12.68
N PRO A 41 43.90 -8.39 -13.36
CA PRO A 41 44.30 -9.77 -13.09
C PRO A 41 45.27 -9.98 -11.90
N GLU A 42 45.71 -8.94 -11.18
CA GLU A 42 46.87 -9.09 -10.27
C GLU A 42 46.57 -9.19 -8.75
N GLU A 43 45.33 -9.06 -8.28
CA GLU A 43 45.08 -8.96 -6.81
C GLU A 43 44.48 -10.20 -6.14
N PHE A 44 44.29 -11.33 -6.84
CA PHE A 44 43.55 -12.47 -6.25
C PHE A 44 44.30 -13.80 -6.03
N ASP A 45 45.57 -13.95 -6.44
CA ASP A 45 46.29 -15.24 -6.35
C ASP A 45 47.26 -15.39 -5.15
N ALA A 46 47.29 -14.45 -4.20
CA ALA A 46 48.28 -14.46 -3.10
C ALA A 46 47.78 -15.05 -1.76
N ALA A 47 46.74 -15.90 -1.75
CA ALA A 47 46.13 -16.42 -0.52
C ALA A 47 46.58 -17.84 -0.10
N MET A 48 47.67 -18.39 -0.66
CA MET A 48 48.11 -19.75 -0.30
C MET A 48 49.63 -19.93 -0.40
N THR A 49 50.38 -19.59 0.65
CA THR A 49 51.63 -20.25 1.15
C THR A 49 52.34 -19.42 2.25
N PRO A 50 53.02 -20.05 3.24
CA PRO A 50 53.60 -19.34 4.38
C PRO A 50 55.10 -18.97 4.25
N LYS A 51 55.39 -17.69 4.48
CA LYS A 51 56.49 -17.05 5.26
C LYS A 51 57.98 -17.35 4.93
N LYS A 52 58.73 -16.29 4.57
CA LYS A 52 60.07 -15.93 5.15
C LYS A 52 60.47 -14.45 4.89
N ALA A 53 61.06 -13.85 5.94
CA ALA A 53 61.63 -12.50 6.18
C ALA A 53 62.52 -11.89 5.06
N LYS A 54 62.85 -10.57 4.91
CA LYS A 54 62.87 -9.26 5.66
C LYS A 54 63.39 -8.18 4.62
N PRO A 55 63.60 -6.86 4.91
CA PRO A 55 62.84 -5.83 5.62
C PRO A 55 62.78 -4.41 4.94
N LYS A 56 61.94 -3.52 5.52
CA LYS A 56 62.03 -2.03 5.64
C LYS A 56 61.53 -1.13 4.47
N PRO A 57 61.12 0.14 4.72
CA PRO A 57 59.97 0.56 5.55
C PRO A 57 59.19 1.76 4.93
N GLN A 58 57.85 1.82 4.99
CA GLN A 58 57.15 3.12 4.93
C GLN A 58 55.71 3.03 5.45
N THR A 59 55.57 3.48 6.70
CA THR A 59 54.45 4.26 7.24
C THR A 59 53.03 3.76 7.02
N GLU A 60 52.58 2.87 7.91
CA GLU A 60 51.16 2.62 8.18
C GLU A 60 50.53 3.86 8.84
N GLN A 61 49.64 4.54 8.12
CA GLN A 61 48.52 5.23 8.74
C GLN A 61 47.41 4.19 8.92
N VAL A 62 47.07 3.90 10.17
CA VAL A 62 46.01 2.97 10.55
C VAL A 62 44.67 3.65 10.25
N GLU A 63 44.06 3.34 9.10
CA GLU A 63 42.62 3.51 8.92
C GLU A 63 41.91 2.40 9.69
N GLN A 64 41.20 2.79 10.74
CA GLN A 64 40.30 1.92 11.49
C GLN A 64 39.17 1.46 10.56
N PRO A 65 38.83 0.15 10.50
CA PRO A 65 37.68 -0.31 9.74
C PRO A 65 36.41 0.26 10.37
N GLN A 66 35.68 1.07 9.60
CA GLN A 66 34.36 1.54 9.96
C GLN A 66 33.47 0.32 10.23
N LEU A 67 33.05 0.18 11.49
CA LEU A 67 32.06 -0.79 11.92
C LEU A 67 30.77 -0.51 11.16
N VAL A 68 30.55 -1.27 10.09
CA VAL A 68 29.26 -1.34 9.39
C VAL A 68 28.21 -1.63 10.45
N ASP A 69 27.18 -0.77 10.56
CA ASP A 69 26.11 -0.87 11.55
C ASP A 69 25.53 -2.29 11.56
N ALA A 70 25.94 -3.12 12.52
CA ALA A 70 25.52 -4.51 12.62
C ALA A 70 24.00 -4.66 12.79
N SER A 71 23.29 -3.58 13.14
CA SER A 71 21.83 -3.51 13.19
C SER A 71 21.19 -3.49 11.80
N LYS A 72 21.69 -2.68 10.85
CA LYS A 72 21.16 -2.59 9.49
C LYS A 72 21.30 -3.91 8.73
N LEU A 73 22.46 -4.55 8.87
CA LEU A 73 22.72 -5.89 8.32
C LEU A 73 21.79 -6.97 8.92
N LYS A 74 21.45 -6.85 10.21
CA LYS A 74 20.48 -7.77 10.86
C LYS A 74 19.05 -7.53 10.37
N ASP A 75 18.65 -6.29 10.14
CA ASP A 75 17.32 -5.94 9.62
C ASP A 75 17.15 -6.39 8.17
N GLU A 76 18.19 -6.23 7.34
CA GLU A 76 18.20 -6.75 5.97
C GLU A 76 18.19 -8.29 5.94
N LEU A 77 18.95 -8.94 6.80
CA LEU A 77 18.92 -10.40 6.94
C LEU A 77 17.52 -10.88 7.39
N ALA A 78 16.89 -10.20 8.34
CA ALA A 78 15.55 -10.53 8.80
C ALA A 78 14.48 -10.35 7.68
N LYS A 79 14.60 -9.30 6.86
CA LYS A 79 13.75 -9.10 5.67
C LYS A 79 13.97 -10.19 4.63
N ALA A 80 15.22 -10.54 4.34
CA ALA A 80 15.57 -11.59 3.39
C ALA A 80 15.07 -12.97 3.83
N LEU A 81 15.13 -13.27 5.15
CA LEU A 81 14.59 -14.51 5.71
C LEU A 81 13.06 -14.58 5.59
N LYS A 82 12.35 -13.47 5.84
CA LYS A 82 10.89 -13.41 5.64
C LYS A 82 10.49 -13.58 4.18
N ALA A 83 11.18 -12.88 3.27
CA ALA A 83 10.93 -13.03 1.84
C ALA A 83 11.19 -14.47 1.36
N LYS A 84 12.23 -15.12 1.90
CA LYS A 84 12.50 -16.54 1.62
C LYS A 84 11.34 -17.44 2.08
N GLU A 85 10.83 -17.23 3.29
CA GLU A 85 9.70 -17.98 3.83
C GLU A 85 8.42 -17.77 3.00
N GLU A 86 8.15 -16.55 2.55
CA GLU A 86 7.05 -16.25 1.63
C GLU A 86 7.19 -16.99 0.29
N ILE A 87 8.39 -16.98 -0.31
CA ILE A 87 8.67 -17.72 -1.55
C ILE A 87 8.48 -19.23 -1.36
N GLU A 88 8.95 -19.80 -0.24
CA GLU A 88 8.77 -21.22 0.05
C GLU A 88 7.28 -21.59 0.18
N ASN A 89 6.47 -20.73 0.82
CA ASN A 89 5.03 -20.90 0.92
C ASN A 89 4.32 -20.76 -0.44
N ASP A 90 4.78 -19.86 -1.30
CA ASP A 90 4.23 -19.69 -2.65
C ASP A 90 4.56 -20.89 -3.55
N VAL A 91 5.78 -21.42 -3.47
CA VAL A 91 6.17 -22.63 -4.19
C VAL A 91 5.32 -23.82 -3.76
N ALA A 92 5.03 -23.97 -2.46
CA ALA A 92 4.14 -25.02 -1.96
C ALA A 92 2.72 -24.86 -2.52
N ARG A 93 2.17 -23.63 -2.54
CA ARG A 93 0.85 -23.35 -3.14
C ARG A 93 0.80 -23.66 -4.63
N ILE A 94 1.84 -23.30 -5.38
CA ILE A 94 1.92 -23.60 -6.82
C ILE A 94 1.95 -25.12 -7.05
N ALA A 95 2.69 -25.87 -6.24
CA ALA A 95 2.72 -27.32 -6.32
C ALA A 95 1.32 -27.91 -6.09
N ASP A 96 0.60 -27.47 -5.06
CA ASP A 96 -0.77 -27.94 -4.78
C ASP A 96 -1.74 -27.61 -5.92
N LEU A 97 -1.67 -26.39 -6.46
CA LEU A 97 -2.49 -25.98 -7.60
C LEU A 97 -2.17 -26.81 -8.85
N SER A 98 -0.90 -27.14 -9.09
CA SER A 98 -0.51 -27.98 -10.24
C SER A 98 -1.08 -29.39 -10.13
N VAL A 99 -1.13 -29.97 -8.92
CA VAL A 99 -1.74 -31.29 -8.67
C VAL A 99 -3.24 -31.23 -8.90
N GLN A 100 -3.92 -30.18 -8.41
CA GLN A 100 -5.36 -30.00 -8.64
C GLN A 100 -5.69 -29.80 -10.13
N ALA A 101 -4.87 -29.05 -10.86
CA ALA A 101 -5.01 -28.87 -12.30
C ALA A 101 -4.86 -30.21 -13.03
N ALA A 102 -3.84 -31.01 -12.70
CA ALA A 102 -3.64 -32.32 -13.29
C ALA A 102 -4.81 -33.29 -13.03
N LEU A 103 -5.36 -33.30 -11.81
CA LEU A 103 -6.54 -34.10 -11.47
C LEU A 103 -7.78 -33.66 -12.25
N THR A 104 -7.98 -32.34 -12.40
CA THR A 104 -9.11 -31.78 -13.15
C THR A 104 -9.00 -32.09 -14.63
N GLU A 105 -7.79 -32.00 -15.19
CA GLU A 105 -7.50 -32.34 -16.58
C GLU A 105 -7.73 -33.83 -16.85
N GLY A 106 -7.29 -34.72 -15.95
CA GLY A 106 -7.58 -36.16 -16.06
C GLY A 106 -9.08 -36.47 -16.06
N ARG A 107 -9.87 -35.77 -15.23
CA ARG A 107 -11.34 -35.89 -15.24
C ARG A 107 -11.96 -35.38 -16.53
N ARG A 108 -11.49 -34.24 -17.06
CA ARG A 108 -11.94 -33.70 -18.35
C ARG A 108 -11.69 -34.66 -19.50
N GLN A 109 -10.50 -35.27 -19.54
CA GLN A 109 -10.15 -36.25 -20.56
C GLN A 109 -11.06 -37.48 -20.49
N GLN A 110 -11.33 -38.01 -19.29
CA GLN A 110 -12.27 -39.12 -19.11
C GLN A 110 -13.68 -38.78 -19.61
N LEU A 111 -14.19 -37.60 -19.28
CA LEU A 111 -15.50 -37.13 -19.74
C LEU A 111 -15.55 -36.94 -21.27
N ALA A 112 -14.47 -36.41 -21.87
CA ALA A 112 -14.38 -36.23 -23.31
C ALA A 112 -14.40 -37.58 -24.06
N VAL A 113 -13.71 -38.60 -23.53
CA VAL A 113 -13.75 -39.96 -24.10
C VAL A 113 -15.17 -40.54 -24.04
N VAL A 114 -15.85 -40.40 -22.89
CA VAL A 114 -17.23 -40.88 -22.72
C VAL A 114 -18.18 -40.13 -23.65
N GLN A 115 -18.04 -38.81 -23.76
CA GLN A 115 -18.84 -38.00 -24.68
C GLN A 115 -18.66 -38.46 -26.12
N ALA A 116 -17.42 -38.64 -26.59
CA ALA A 116 -17.14 -39.10 -27.94
C ALA A 116 -17.74 -40.48 -28.22
N ALA A 117 -17.67 -41.41 -27.25
CA ALA A 117 -18.27 -42.74 -27.38
C ALA A 117 -19.80 -42.67 -27.51
N VAL A 118 -20.46 -41.83 -26.71
CA VAL A 118 -21.92 -41.62 -26.77
C VAL A 118 -22.34 -40.95 -28.08
N GLU A 119 -21.59 -39.95 -28.55
CA GLU A 119 -21.86 -39.28 -29.83
C GLU A 119 -21.75 -40.26 -31.01
N GLN A 120 -20.75 -41.14 -30.99
CA GLN A 120 -20.61 -42.18 -32.00
C GLN A 120 -21.78 -43.16 -31.97
N GLU A 121 -22.20 -43.61 -30.79
CA GLU A 121 -23.35 -44.52 -30.65
C GLU A 121 -24.65 -43.87 -31.16
N ILE A 122 -24.85 -42.57 -30.88
CA ILE A 122 -25.98 -41.80 -31.40
C ILE A 122 -25.93 -41.72 -32.94
N ALA A 123 -24.75 -41.46 -33.53
CA ALA A 123 -24.58 -41.40 -34.97
C ALA A 123 -24.87 -42.75 -35.64
N GLU A 124 -24.40 -43.85 -35.06
CA GLU A 124 -24.66 -45.21 -35.55
C GLU A 124 -26.15 -45.56 -35.47
N ARG A 125 -26.84 -45.18 -34.37
CA ARG A 125 -28.28 -45.39 -34.23
C ARG A 125 -29.07 -44.56 -35.25
N ARG A 126 -28.66 -43.31 -35.51
CA ARG A 126 -29.27 -42.46 -36.54
C ARG A 126 -29.11 -43.06 -37.94
N ALA A 127 -27.94 -43.61 -38.27
CA ALA A 127 -27.68 -44.23 -39.57
C ALA A 127 -28.57 -45.47 -39.84
N LYS A 128 -29.09 -46.11 -38.80
CA LYS A 128 -30.02 -47.26 -38.90
C LYS A 128 -31.48 -46.85 -39.07
N LEU A 129 -31.83 -45.57 -38.91
CA LEU A 129 -33.19 -45.06 -39.08
C LEU A 129 -33.49 -44.74 -40.55
N ASP A 130 -34.76 -44.82 -40.92
CA ASP A 130 -35.26 -44.36 -42.22
C ASP A 130 -35.31 -42.83 -42.30
N ALA A 131 -35.55 -42.27 -43.50
CA ALA A 131 -35.53 -40.82 -43.72
C ALA A 131 -36.52 -40.05 -42.83
N SER A 132 -37.68 -40.65 -42.53
CA SER A 132 -38.69 -40.08 -41.63
C SER A 132 -38.22 -40.09 -40.16
N GLY A 133 -37.67 -41.21 -39.69
CA GLY A 133 -37.13 -41.34 -38.34
C GLY A 133 -35.90 -40.47 -38.09
N GLN A 134 -35.04 -40.27 -39.10
CA GLN A 134 -33.91 -39.34 -39.01
C GLN A 134 -34.37 -37.90 -38.81
N SER A 135 -35.39 -37.46 -39.56
CA SER A 135 -35.96 -36.11 -39.42
C SER A 135 -36.61 -35.90 -38.05
N GLN A 136 -37.36 -36.88 -37.54
CA GLN A 136 -37.96 -36.81 -36.20
C GLN A 136 -36.90 -36.74 -35.10
N PHE A 137 -35.82 -37.53 -35.22
CA PHE A 137 -34.71 -37.50 -34.27
C PHE A 137 -33.99 -36.15 -34.27
N ASP A 138 -33.70 -35.58 -35.44
CA ASP A 138 -33.04 -34.27 -35.55
C ASP A 138 -33.89 -33.14 -34.96
N VAL A 139 -35.21 -33.17 -35.18
CA VAL A 139 -36.14 -32.19 -34.60
C VAL A 139 -36.20 -32.33 -33.07
N GLN A 140 -36.29 -33.56 -32.54
CA GLN A 140 -36.28 -33.80 -31.10
C GLN A 140 -34.97 -33.33 -30.45
N ARG A 141 -33.83 -33.59 -31.11
CA ARG A 141 -32.52 -33.10 -30.66
C ARG A 141 -32.47 -31.57 -30.64
N ALA A 142 -32.96 -30.91 -31.69
CA ALA A 142 -33.01 -29.45 -31.76
C ALA A 142 -33.89 -28.83 -30.66
N ILE A 143 -35.02 -29.47 -30.33
CA ILE A 143 -35.89 -29.05 -29.21
C ILE A 143 -35.14 -29.18 -27.88
N ALA A 144 -34.52 -30.32 -27.62
CA ALA A 144 -33.76 -30.53 -26.39
C ALA A 144 -32.58 -29.55 -26.25
N GLU A 145 -31.84 -29.29 -27.34
CA GLU A 145 -30.76 -28.29 -27.35
C GLU A 145 -31.28 -26.87 -27.08
N ALA A 146 -32.44 -26.51 -27.64
CA ALA A 146 -33.08 -25.22 -27.39
C ALA A 146 -33.57 -25.07 -25.94
N GLU A 147 -34.12 -26.12 -25.33
CA GLU A 147 -34.54 -26.13 -23.93
C GLU A 147 -33.37 -25.98 -22.95
N ILE A 148 -32.24 -26.68 -23.22
CA ILE A 148 -31.01 -26.52 -22.44
C ILE A 148 -30.51 -25.09 -22.53
N LYS A 149 -30.46 -24.52 -23.74
CA LYS A 149 -30.02 -23.14 -23.95
C LYS A 149 -30.93 -22.13 -23.27
N LEU A 150 -32.24 -22.34 -23.32
CA LEU A 150 -33.22 -21.49 -22.61
C LEU A 150 -32.99 -21.55 -21.10
N THR A 151 -32.76 -22.75 -20.56
CA THR A 151 -32.47 -22.93 -19.13
C THR A 151 -31.19 -22.21 -18.72
N GLN A 152 -30.12 -22.33 -19.51
CA GLN A 152 -28.85 -21.63 -19.28
C GLN A 152 -29.02 -20.11 -19.29
N LEU A 153 -29.67 -19.56 -20.32
CA LEU A 153 -29.93 -18.13 -20.43
C LEU A 153 -30.84 -17.62 -19.30
N THR A 154 -31.78 -18.45 -18.84
CA THR A 154 -32.62 -18.10 -17.68
C THR A 154 -31.80 -18.07 -16.40
N GLN A 155 -30.89 -19.02 -16.19
CA GLN A 155 -29.97 -19.01 -15.04
C GLN A 155 -29.00 -17.81 -15.09
N GLU A 156 -28.51 -17.47 -16.27
CA GLU A 156 -27.67 -16.29 -16.50
C GLU A 156 -28.45 -14.99 -16.26
N GLN A 157 -29.70 -14.91 -16.70
CA GLN A 157 -30.56 -13.76 -16.41
C GLN A 157 -30.84 -13.66 -14.91
N VAL A 158 -31.10 -14.77 -14.23
CA VAL A 158 -31.29 -14.79 -12.77
C VAL A 158 -30.01 -14.40 -12.04
N SER A 159 -28.83 -14.85 -12.50
CA SER A 159 -27.56 -14.46 -11.90
C SER A 159 -27.24 -12.98 -12.12
N LEU A 160 -27.55 -12.43 -13.30
CA LEU A 160 -27.38 -11.01 -13.61
C LEU A 160 -28.40 -10.11 -12.88
N VAL A 161 -29.62 -10.60 -12.61
CA VAL A 161 -30.64 -9.85 -11.85
C VAL A 161 -30.39 -9.94 -10.34
N SER A 162 -29.87 -11.07 -9.85
CA SER A 162 -29.48 -11.23 -8.43
C SER A 162 -28.13 -10.60 -8.11
N GLN A 163 -27.25 -10.47 -9.10
CA GLN A 163 -26.18 -9.50 -9.09
C GLN A 163 -26.80 -8.13 -9.37
N THR A 164 -27.43 -7.50 -8.39
CA THR A 164 -27.48 -6.03 -8.40
C THR A 164 -26.03 -5.60 -8.61
N PRO A 165 -25.67 -5.00 -9.75
CA PRO A 165 -24.33 -4.49 -9.88
C PRO A 165 -24.25 -3.42 -8.80
N ASP A 166 -23.39 -3.65 -7.81
CA ASP A 166 -22.92 -2.58 -6.94
C ASP A 166 -22.07 -1.70 -7.88
N VAL A 167 -22.76 -0.91 -8.71
CA VAL A 167 -22.14 0.08 -9.58
C VAL A 167 -21.63 1.14 -8.62
N GLU A 168 -20.45 0.90 -8.06
CA GLU A 168 -19.57 1.97 -7.65
C GLU A 168 -19.25 2.73 -8.93
N GLU A 169 -20.05 3.76 -9.24
CA GLU A 169 -19.63 4.80 -10.16
C GLU A 169 -18.33 5.38 -9.61
N VAL A 170 -17.21 4.90 -10.15
CA VAL A 170 -15.90 5.52 -9.92
C VAL A 170 -15.93 6.83 -10.70
N GLU A 171 -16.43 7.88 -10.04
CA GLU A 171 -16.24 9.26 -10.47
C GLU A 171 -14.73 9.55 -10.45
N CYS A 172 -14.11 9.40 -11.61
CA CYS A 172 -12.72 9.75 -11.85
C CYS A 172 -12.63 11.28 -11.92
N VAL A 173 -12.67 11.94 -10.75
CA VAL A 173 -12.28 13.34 -10.63
C VAL A 173 -10.77 13.43 -10.90
N PRO A 174 -10.34 14.36 -11.77
CA PRO A 174 -8.93 14.50 -12.12
C PRO A 174 -8.09 14.73 -10.86
N THR A 175 -7.04 13.92 -10.69
CA THR A 175 -6.11 13.96 -9.55
C THR A 175 -5.51 15.35 -9.38
N PRO A 176 -5.93 16.12 -8.34
CA PRO A 176 -5.30 17.39 -8.05
C PRO A 176 -3.90 17.10 -7.50
N LEU A 177 -2.92 17.87 -7.95
CA LEU A 177 -1.56 17.82 -7.42
C LEU A 177 -1.61 18.13 -5.91
N ALA A 178 -1.23 17.14 -5.10
CA ALA A 178 -1.16 17.24 -3.65
C ALA A 178 -0.34 18.47 -3.24
N LYS A 179 -1.01 19.51 -2.72
CA LYS A 179 -0.35 20.64 -2.09
C LYS A 179 -0.15 20.30 -0.63
N THR A 180 1.11 20.35 -0.18
CA THR A 180 1.47 20.29 1.24
C THR A 180 0.70 21.39 1.97
N VAL A 181 -0.12 21.03 2.95
CA VAL A 181 -0.86 22.02 3.73
C VAL A 181 0.13 22.64 4.71
N GLU A 182 0.53 23.88 4.43
CA GLU A 182 1.13 24.77 5.43
C GLU A 182 0.04 25.77 5.80
N GLY A 183 -0.74 25.47 6.84
CA GLY A 183 -1.90 26.28 7.20
C GLY A 183 -2.70 25.78 8.40
N ASP A 184 -3.77 26.51 8.68
CA ASP A 184 -4.75 26.25 9.73
C ASP A 184 -5.53 24.96 9.41
N GLU A 185 -5.26 23.87 10.12
CA GLU A 185 -5.85 22.54 9.87
C GLU A 185 -6.92 22.18 10.91
N VAL A 186 -8.06 21.67 10.45
CA VAL A 186 -9.07 21.05 11.31
C VAL A 186 -8.90 19.54 11.27
N HIS A 187 -8.51 18.94 12.39
CA HIS A 187 -8.37 17.49 12.50
C HIS A 187 -9.69 16.85 12.91
N VAL A 188 -10.13 15.84 12.16
CA VAL A 188 -11.32 15.05 12.47
C VAL A 188 -11.00 13.57 12.52
N ARG A 189 -11.69 12.84 13.40
CA ARG A 189 -11.62 11.39 13.52
C ARG A 189 -12.92 10.79 13.03
N ILE A 190 -12.87 9.78 12.17
CA ILE A 190 -14.03 9.02 11.71
C ILE A 190 -13.86 7.57 12.13
N LYS A 191 -14.71 7.11 13.05
CA LYS A 191 -14.70 5.73 13.58
C LYS A 191 -16.12 5.31 13.94
N ARG A 192 -16.52 4.07 13.63
CA ARG A 192 -17.88 3.54 13.81
C ARG A 192 -18.99 4.44 13.24
N GLY A 193 -18.71 5.12 12.13
CA GLY A 193 -19.61 6.06 11.47
C GLY A 193 -19.77 7.41 12.18
N LEU A 194 -18.99 7.66 13.24
CA LEU A 194 -19.01 8.88 14.03
C LEU A 194 -17.83 9.78 13.67
N LEU A 195 -18.13 11.04 13.34
CA LEU A 195 -17.18 12.12 13.15
C LEU A 195 -17.00 12.87 14.47
N ALA A 196 -15.78 12.86 15.00
CA ALA A 196 -15.37 13.64 16.17
C ALA A 196 -14.28 14.63 15.78
N VAL A 197 -14.41 15.88 16.21
CA VAL A 197 -13.38 16.90 16.00
C VAL A 197 -12.29 16.72 17.05
N VAL A 198 -11.04 16.63 16.60
CA VAL A 198 -9.88 16.44 17.48
C VAL A 198 -9.38 17.83 17.90
N PRO A 199 -9.43 18.19 19.19
CA PRO A 199 -9.08 19.53 19.67
C PRO A 199 -7.56 19.67 19.84
N ALA A 200 -6.81 19.48 18.75
CA ALA A 200 -5.35 19.53 18.77
C ALA A 200 -4.84 20.89 19.28
N ASP A 201 -5.35 21.99 18.73
CA ASP A 201 -4.89 23.34 19.10
C ASP A 201 -5.13 23.65 20.58
N ALA A 202 -6.33 23.36 21.08
CA ALA A 202 -6.68 23.61 22.48
C ALA A 202 -5.81 22.77 23.45
N LEU A 203 -5.54 21.51 23.12
CA LEU A 203 -4.66 20.65 23.92
C LEU A 203 -3.19 21.10 23.85
N LEU A 204 -2.73 21.59 22.69
CA LEU A 204 -1.39 22.17 22.54
C LEU A 204 -1.25 23.48 23.32
N GLU A 205 -2.30 24.32 23.36
CA GLU A 205 -2.34 25.52 24.19
C GLU A 205 -2.28 25.19 25.69
N GLU A 206 -2.99 24.15 26.13
CA GLU A 206 -2.91 23.65 27.51
C GLU A 206 -1.49 23.21 27.88
N VAL A 207 -0.81 22.49 26.97
CA VAL A 207 0.62 22.15 27.14
C VAL A 207 1.49 23.39 27.23
N ARG A 208 1.27 24.39 26.38
CA ARG A 208 2.06 25.62 26.42
C ARG A 208 1.87 26.38 27.73
N ALA A 209 0.65 26.37 28.27
CA ALA A 209 0.31 27.06 29.52
C ALA A 209 0.83 26.33 30.76
N ARG A 210 0.77 24.99 30.81
CA ARG A 210 1.05 24.19 32.02
C ARG A 210 2.32 23.33 31.93
N GLY A 211 2.65 22.85 30.73
CA GLY A 211 3.69 21.84 30.52
C GLY A 211 5.11 22.38 30.37
N GLY A 212 5.27 23.68 30.09
CA GLY A 212 6.59 24.28 29.81
C GLY A 212 7.62 24.07 30.92
N ASP A 213 7.23 24.14 32.19
CA ASP A 213 8.15 24.00 33.32
C ASP A 213 8.44 22.54 33.66
N TYR A 214 7.40 21.69 33.69
CA TYR A 214 7.53 20.26 33.98
C TYR A 214 8.38 19.52 32.93
N ILE A 215 8.15 19.82 31.65
CA ILE A 215 8.91 19.22 30.54
C ILE A 215 10.37 19.68 30.59
N ARG A 216 10.62 20.97 30.87
CA ARG A 216 11.99 21.52 31.00
C ARG A 216 12.75 20.92 32.18
N SER A 217 12.12 20.74 33.34
CA SER A 217 12.76 20.05 34.47
C SER A 217 13.01 18.58 34.16
N GLY A 218 12.02 17.90 33.57
CA GLY A 218 12.11 16.48 33.22
C GLY A 218 13.26 16.19 32.25
N LEU A 219 13.45 17.04 31.23
CA LEU A 219 14.54 16.96 30.23
C LEU A 219 15.94 17.30 30.79
N ARG A 220 16.00 17.99 31.93
CA ARG A 220 17.25 18.36 32.60
C ARG A 220 17.75 17.22 33.48
N ASP A 221 16.83 16.56 34.19
CA ASP A 221 17.14 15.46 35.10
C ASP A 221 17.17 14.10 34.39
N ARG A 222 16.34 13.93 33.35
CA ARG A 222 16.22 12.70 32.54
C ARG A 222 16.22 13.07 31.05
N SER A 223 16.70 12.18 30.18
CA SER A 223 16.63 12.40 28.72
C SER A 223 15.22 12.22 28.14
N SER A 224 14.19 12.03 28.98
CA SER A 224 12.80 11.93 28.55
C SER A 224 11.82 12.41 29.63
N ALA A 225 10.67 12.93 29.20
CA ALA A 225 9.56 13.36 30.05
C ALA A 225 8.23 12.98 29.40
N GLU A 226 7.26 12.55 30.19
CA GLU A 226 5.91 12.19 29.74
C GLU A 226 4.86 12.78 30.66
N ASP A 227 3.77 13.29 30.09
CA ASP A 227 2.62 13.84 30.83
C ASP A 227 1.31 13.74 30.04
N VAL A 228 0.17 13.90 30.73
CA VAL A 228 -1.18 13.80 30.15
C VAL A 228 -1.96 15.09 30.38
N TYR A 229 -2.55 15.63 29.29
CA TYR A 229 -3.30 16.88 29.24
C TYR A 229 -4.75 16.63 28.81
N GLY A 230 -5.66 17.53 29.20
CA GLY A 230 -7.10 17.40 29.01
C GLY A 230 -7.83 16.79 30.22
N PRO A 231 -9.12 16.46 30.09
CA PRO A 231 -9.86 16.29 28.84
C PRO A 231 -10.41 17.60 28.22
N ILE A 232 -10.28 17.74 26.90
CA ILE A 232 -10.90 18.82 26.11
C ILE A 232 -11.68 18.17 24.96
N ASP A 233 -12.91 18.59 24.70
CA ASP A 233 -13.84 18.03 23.70
C ASP A 233 -13.83 16.49 23.63
N GLY A 234 -13.71 15.85 24.79
CA GLY A 234 -13.71 14.39 24.95
C GLY A 234 -12.43 13.67 24.49
N PHE A 235 -11.33 14.40 24.30
CA PHE A 235 -9.99 13.88 24.05
C PHE A 235 -9.02 14.23 25.18
N ARG A 236 -8.05 13.34 25.40
CA ARG A 236 -6.85 13.59 26.20
C ARG A 236 -5.63 13.52 25.30
N MET A 237 -4.60 14.29 25.60
CA MET A 237 -3.33 14.20 24.92
C MET A 237 -2.26 13.66 25.87
N ARG A 238 -1.61 12.57 25.48
CA ARG A 238 -0.38 12.11 26.13
C ARG A 238 0.81 12.68 25.37
N LEU A 239 1.60 13.52 26.02
CA LEU A 239 2.79 14.12 25.45
C LEU A 239 4.03 13.39 25.97
N SER A 240 4.83 12.86 25.06
CA SER A 240 6.16 12.29 25.34
C SER A 240 7.21 13.15 24.66
N VAL A 241 8.23 13.56 25.42
CA VAL A 241 9.37 14.33 24.93
C VAL A 241 10.66 13.56 25.20
N LYS A 242 11.47 13.35 24.16
CA LYS A 242 12.74 12.63 24.25
C LYS A 242 13.87 13.50 23.71
N LYS A 243 14.97 13.58 24.45
CA LYS A 243 16.20 14.27 24.05
C LYS A 243 17.24 13.24 23.64
N HIS A 244 17.73 13.35 22.41
CA HIS A 244 18.83 12.53 21.92
C HIS A 244 19.99 13.42 21.44
N MET A 245 21.20 12.89 21.52
CA MET A 245 22.41 13.59 21.08
C MET A 245 22.77 13.05 19.69
N VAL A 246 22.74 13.90 18.68
CA VAL A 246 23.09 13.54 17.31
C VAL A 246 24.50 14.04 17.02
N ALA A 247 25.36 13.14 16.56
CA ALA A 247 26.68 13.53 16.06
C ALA A 247 26.50 14.30 14.76
N VAL A 248 26.97 15.54 14.73
CA VAL A 248 26.93 16.38 13.52
C VAL A 248 28.28 16.25 12.82
N GLN A 249 28.25 15.88 11.54
CA GLN A 249 29.46 15.90 10.72
C GLN A 249 29.83 17.36 10.43
N GLY A 250 30.96 17.78 10.97
CA GLY A 250 31.56 19.07 10.67
C GLY A 250 32.46 19.01 9.43
N PRO A 251 32.96 20.17 8.96
CA PRO A 251 34.02 20.22 7.96
C PRO A 251 35.25 19.39 8.38
N PRO A 252 36.03 18.85 7.42
CA PRO A 252 37.19 18.01 7.73
C PRO A 252 38.16 18.70 8.70
N GLY A 253 38.47 18.03 9.81
CA GLY A 253 39.41 18.53 10.82
C GLY A 253 38.80 19.36 11.96
N MET A 254 37.49 19.65 11.95
CA MET A 254 36.82 20.37 13.02
C MET A 254 35.78 19.49 13.73
N PRO A 255 36.11 18.88 14.89
CA PRO A 255 35.15 18.09 15.64
C PRO A 255 34.05 19.00 16.19
N MET A 256 32.82 18.77 15.73
CA MET A 256 31.64 19.48 16.20
C MET A 256 31.08 18.79 17.46
N PRO A 257 30.69 19.54 18.50
CA PRO A 257 29.99 18.96 19.63
C PRO A 257 28.67 18.34 19.16
N PRO A 258 28.26 17.19 19.72
CA PRO A 258 26.99 16.56 19.38
C PRO A 258 25.83 17.52 19.67
N GLN A 259 24.91 17.65 18.72
CA GLN A 259 23.74 18.52 18.87
C GLN A 259 22.63 17.77 19.60
N ALA A 260 22.06 18.42 20.60
CA ALA A 260 20.88 17.91 21.28
C ALA A 260 19.64 18.17 20.42
N THR A 261 19.02 17.12 19.93
CA THR A 261 17.74 17.15 19.24
C THR A 261 16.63 16.69 20.19
N VAL A 262 15.50 17.38 20.16
CA VAL A 262 14.33 17.06 20.98
C VAL A 262 13.25 16.54 20.04
N GLU A 263 12.76 15.35 20.33
CA GLU A 263 11.62 14.74 19.66
C GLU A 263 10.38 14.88 20.55
N LEU A 264 9.33 15.49 20.00
CA LEU A 264 8.03 15.61 20.66
C LEU A 264 7.03 14.68 19.96
N GLN A 265 6.28 13.94 20.77
CA GLN A 265 5.22 13.06 20.31
C GLN A 265 3.97 13.29 21.16
N GLY A 266 2.89 13.76 20.53
CA GLY A 266 1.56 13.89 21.11
C GLY A 266 0.66 12.76 20.64
N VAL A 267 0.12 11.97 21.56
CA VAL A 267 -0.85 10.90 21.30
C VAL A 267 -2.22 11.35 21.78
N PHE A 268 -3.17 11.48 20.86
CA PHE A 268 -4.54 11.90 21.14
C PHE A 268 -5.42 10.67 21.36
N LEU A 269 -6.04 10.62 22.54
CA LEU A 269 -6.80 9.48 23.03
C LEU A 269 -8.22 9.94 23.35
N PRO A 270 -9.24 9.31 22.75
CA PRO A 270 -10.60 9.58 23.16
C PRO A 270 -10.90 9.01 24.56
N ILE A 271 -11.78 9.70 25.29
CA ILE A 271 -12.26 9.22 26.59
C ILE A 271 -13.28 8.08 26.44
N SER A 272 -13.98 8.05 25.30
CA SER A 272 -14.94 7.00 24.94
C SER A 272 -14.87 6.73 23.43
N GLU A 273 -15.17 5.49 23.04
CA GLU A 273 -15.23 5.08 21.64
C GLU A 273 -16.42 5.70 20.89
N ASP A 274 -17.52 6.02 21.60
CA ASP A 274 -18.75 6.57 21.03
C ASP A 274 -18.74 8.11 20.93
N ILE A 275 -17.56 8.73 20.99
CA ILE A 275 -17.44 10.17 20.84
C ILE A 275 -17.61 10.59 19.37
N GLY A 276 -18.44 11.61 19.15
CA GLY A 276 -18.67 12.21 17.84
C GLY A 276 -20.15 12.37 17.55
N GLN A 277 -20.45 12.70 16.30
CA GLN A 277 -21.78 12.75 15.72
C GLN A 277 -21.79 11.94 14.44
N THR A 278 -22.96 11.48 13.99
CA THR A 278 -23.04 10.86 12.65
C THR A 278 -22.62 11.88 11.59
N ILE A 279 -22.15 11.39 10.43
CA ILE A 279 -21.67 12.27 9.35
C ILE A 279 -22.75 13.27 8.94
N ASP A 280 -24.00 12.83 8.78
CA ASP A 280 -25.11 13.70 8.40
C ASP A 280 -25.33 14.84 9.40
N GLN A 281 -25.21 14.55 10.70
CA GLN A 281 -25.31 15.55 11.76
C GLN A 281 -24.08 16.48 11.77
N ALA A 282 -22.89 15.93 11.54
CA ALA A 282 -21.65 16.69 11.49
C ALA A 282 -21.61 17.66 10.31
N LEU A 283 -22.31 17.39 9.21
CA LEU A 283 -22.41 18.28 8.06
C LEU A 283 -23.45 19.40 8.21
N LEU A 284 -24.31 19.34 9.24
CA LEU A 284 -25.28 20.42 9.50
C LEU A 284 -24.55 21.75 9.82
N PRO A 285 -25.07 22.91 9.36
CA PRO A 285 -24.43 24.20 9.57
C PRO A 285 -24.18 24.59 11.03
N THR A 286 -24.90 23.99 11.97
CA THR A 286 -24.84 24.23 13.42
C THR A 286 -23.89 23.27 14.15
N SER A 287 -23.33 22.28 13.46
CA SER A 287 -22.51 21.25 14.08
C SER A 287 -21.20 21.82 14.65
N PRO A 288 -20.57 21.18 15.65
CA PRO A 288 -19.25 21.55 16.14
C PRO A 288 -18.18 21.59 15.05
N PHE A 289 -18.24 20.63 14.12
CA PHE A 289 -17.33 20.56 12.97
C PHE A 289 -17.48 21.79 12.06
N MET A 290 -18.70 22.13 11.63
CA MET A 290 -18.94 23.28 10.78
C MET A 290 -18.66 24.61 11.47
N ARG A 291 -18.86 24.69 12.80
CA ARG A 291 -18.47 25.87 13.59
C ARG A 291 -16.96 26.06 13.65
N GLN A 292 -16.17 24.99 13.83
CA GLN A 292 -14.72 25.09 13.77
C GLN A 292 -14.23 25.47 12.37
N LEU A 293 -14.86 24.94 11.33
CA LEU A 293 -14.52 25.25 9.94
C LEU A 293 -14.78 26.74 9.61
N LYS A 294 -15.90 27.30 10.07
CA LYS A 294 -16.26 28.72 9.87
C LYS A 294 -15.56 29.69 10.81
N GLY A 295 -15.12 29.23 11.98
CA GLY A 295 -14.54 30.07 13.03
C GLY A 295 -13.08 30.45 12.79
N ARG A 296 -12.39 29.80 11.85
CA ARG A 296 -10.99 30.04 11.52
C ARG A 296 -10.83 31.19 10.52
N ARG A 297 -9.84 32.06 10.77
CA ARG A 297 -9.68 33.37 10.11
C ARG A 297 -9.07 33.32 8.70
N THR A 298 -8.46 32.20 8.32
CA THR A 298 -7.85 32.03 6.99
C THR A 298 -8.89 31.68 5.94
N ALA A 299 -8.58 31.98 4.67
CA ALA A 299 -9.31 31.43 3.53
C ALA A 299 -9.38 29.91 3.70
N THR A 300 -10.60 29.39 3.88
CA THR A 300 -11.00 27.98 4.00
C THR A 300 -9.94 27.04 4.60
N PRO A 301 -9.95 26.78 5.93
CA PRO A 301 -8.98 25.88 6.56
C PRO A 301 -9.06 24.47 5.93
N ALA A 302 -7.91 23.81 5.80
CA ALA A 302 -7.89 22.43 5.30
C ALA A 302 -8.37 21.47 6.39
N VAL A 303 -9.06 20.40 6.00
CA VAL A 303 -9.54 19.36 6.91
C VAL A 303 -8.66 18.14 6.78
N THR A 304 -8.14 17.62 7.88
CA THR A 304 -7.41 16.35 7.92
C THR A 304 -8.26 15.29 8.61
N ALA A 305 -8.76 14.33 7.85
CA ALA A 305 -9.59 13.22 8.33
C ALA A 305 -8.75 11.97 8.64
N TRP A 306 -8.74 11.58 9.91
CA TRP A 306 -8.20 10.32 10.40
C TRP A 306 -9.28 9.25 10.36
N VAL A 307 -9.16 8.29 9.44
CA VAL A 307 -10.24 7.34 9.12
C VAL A 307 -9.83 5.93 9.49
N TYR A 308 -10.68 5.25 10.26
CA TYR A 308 -10.49 3.85 10.61
C TYR A 308 -11.19 2.94 9.59
N PRO A 309 -10.81 1.64 9.48
CA PRO A 309 -11.29 0.75 8.42
C PRO A 309 -12.80 0.49 8.45
N ASP A 310 -13.43 0.68 9.61
CA ASP A 310 -14.86 0.54 9.86
C ASP A 310 -15.69 1.76 9.40
N SER A 311 -15.07 2.79 8.82
CA SER A 311 -15.77 4.03 8.43
C SER A 311 -15.33 4.62 7.08
N TYR A 312 -14.90 3.77 6.15
CA TYR A 312 -14.57 4.20 4.79
C TYR A 312 -15.81 4.56 3.96
N GLY A 313 -17.00 4.04 4.29
CA GLY A 313 -18.24 4.45 3.60
C GLY A 313 -18.56 5.92 3.87
N GLU A 314 -18.45 6.33 5.13
CA GLU A 314 -18.69 7.68 5.62
C GLU A 314 -17.71 8.71 5.05
N LEU A 315 -16.47 8.30 4.78
CA LEU A 315 -15.48 9.13 4.14
C LEU A 315 -15.94 9.67 2.78
N ARG A 316 -16.72 8.89 2.01
CA ARG A 316 -17.24 9.31 0.70
C ARG A 316 -18.20 10.50 0.85
N THR A 317 -19.11 10.42 1.80
CA THR A 317 -20.07 11.49 2.11
C THR A 317 -19.35 12.75 2.58
N LEU A 318 -18.35 12.62 3.45
CA LEU A 318 -17.53 13.75 3.88
C LEU A 318 -16.75 14.36 2.70
N LYS A 319 -16.13 13.53 1.85
CA LYS A 319 -15.37 14.00 0.69
C LYS A 319 -16.25 14.81 -0.27
N ARG A 320 -17.45 14.33 -0.58
CA ARG A 320 -18.42 15.06 -1.42
C ARG A 320 -18.79 16.41 -0.81
N ALA A 321 -19.13 16.44 0.47
CA ALA A 321 -19.51 17.67 1.16
C ALA A 321 -18.36 18.69 1.23
N MET A 322 -17.12 18.25 1.46
CA MET A 322 -15.95 19.14 1.46
C MET A 322 -15.63 19.68 0.06
N TRP A 323 -15.77 18.85 -0.97
CA TRP A 323 -15.62 19.26 -2.36
C TRP A 323 -16.65 20.33 -2.76
N GLU A 324 -17.93 20.11 -2.47
CA GLU A 324 -19.01 21.08 -2.72
C GLU A 324 -18.79 22.40 -1.97
N ALA A 325 -18.22 22.33 -0.77
CA ALA A 325 -17.88 23.49 0.04
C ALA A 325 -16.59 24.20 -0.39
N GLY A 326 -15.82 23.65 -1.34
CA GLY A 326 -14.52 24.18 -1.76
C GLY A 326 -13.45 24.09 -0.66
N VAL A 327 -13.57 23.11 0.23
CA VAL A 327 -12.68 22.87 1.37
C VAL A 327 -11.70 21.76 1.02
N LEU A 328 -10.39 22.00 1.22
CA LEU A 328 -9.35 20.99 0.99
C LEU A 328 -9.45 19.87 2.02
N LEU A 329 -9.42 18.61 1.57
CA LEU A 329 -9.52 17.43 2.44
C LEU A 329 -8.28 16.55 2.31
N ALA A 330 -7.53 16.39 3.40
CA ALA A 330 -6.49 15.40 3.56
C ALA A 330 -7.06 14.15 4.24
N ILE A 331 -6.71 12.97 3.72
CA ILE A 331 -7.19 11.70 4.24
C ILE A 331 -6.00 10.91 4.80
N ARG A 332 -6.12 10.47 6.06
CA ARG A 332 -5.13 9.65 6.76
C ARG A 332 -5.77 8.35 7.26
N PRO A 333 -5.68 7.25 6.51
CA PRO A 333 -6.14 5.96 6.99
C PRO A 333 -5.29 5.49 8.17
N LEU A 334 -5.95 5.05 9.25
CA LEU A 334 -5.31 4.47 10.42
C LEU A 334 -5.67 2.98 10.53
N PRO A 335 -4.71 2.12 10.91
CA PRO A 335 -4.99 0.76 11.35
C PRO A 335 -5.97 0.71 12.52
N HIS A 336 -6.65 -0.42 12.65
CA HIS A 336 -7.63 -0.62 13.71
C HIS A 336 -7.02 -0.41 15.10
N GLY A 337 -7.65 0.46 15.90
CA GLY A 337 -7.25 0.72 17.29
C GLY A 337 -5.98 1.57 17.47
N GLN A 338 -5.35 2.03 16.38
CA GLN A 338 -4.17 2.89 16.49
C GLN A 338 -4.58 4.33 16.85
N PRO A 339 -4.01 4.94 17.90
CA PRO A 339 -4.36 6.30 18.27
C PRO A 339 -3.86 7.32 17.24
N ILE A 340 -4.42 8.53 17.29
CA ILE A 340 -3.94 9.65 16.48
C ILE A 340 -2.63 10.15 17.11
N ILE A 341 -1.56 10.21 16.31
CA ILE A 341 -0.22 10.58 16.77
C ILE A 341 0.29 11.77 15.96
N PHE A 342 0.67 12.84 16.64
CA PHE A 342 1.36 13.98 16.04
C PHE A 342 2.80 13.97 16.56
N SER A 343 3.79 14.03 15.67
CA SER A 343 5.19 14.11 16.08
C SER A 343 5.97 15.09 15.22
N THR A 344 7.04 15.66 15.80
CA THR A 344 7.99 16.53 15.09
C THR A 344 8.86 15.79 14.08
N SER A 345 8.94 14.46 14.20
CA SER A 345 9.58 13.53 13.27
C SER A 345 8.62 12.91 12.24
N GLY A 346 7.32 13.26 12.29
CA GLY A 346 6.27 12.67 11.46
C GLY A 346 6.16 13.29 10.06
N THR A 347 5.41 12.60 9.18
CA THR A 347 5.08 13.10 7.85
C THR A 347 4.01 14.20 7.93
N LYS A 348 4.16 15.30 7.19
CA LYS A 348 3.14 16.37 7.05
C LYS A 348 1.91 15.87 6.28
N SER A 349 0.73 16.43 6.54
CA SER A 349 -0.51 16.08 5.82
C SER A 349 -0.48 16.66 4.41
N SER A 350 -0.85 15.83 3.44
CA SER A 350 -1.09 16.25 2.06
C SER A 350 -2.60 16.27 1.83
N ALA A 351 -3.16 17.43 1.50
CA ALA A 351 -4.56 17.54 1.11
C ALA A 351 -4.71 17.32 -0.40
N GLN A 352 -5.83 16.70 -0.78
CA GLN A 352 -6.21 16.46 -2.17
C GLN A 352 -7.39 17.33 -2.56
#